data_AF-A0A964X696-F1
#
_entry.id   AF-A0A964X696-F1
#
_cell.length_a   1.000
_cell.length_b   1.000
_cell.length_c   1.000
_cell.angle_alpha   90.00
_cell.angle_beta   90.00
_cell.angle_gamma   90.00
#
_symmetry.space_group_name_H-M   'P 1'
#
loop_
_entity.id
_entity.type
_entity.pdbx_description
1 polymer ?
#
loop_
_entity_poly.entity_id
_entity_poly.type
_entity_poly.pdbx_seq_one_letter_code
_entity_poly.pdbx_strand_id
1 'polypeptide(L)'
;MTHTSTPRCRHHRQQPALWHCPACSLDLCKDCRPYAEQLPIEIHCPLCQSAVQELHATPPPLARWKELATTPLVRRSLLWLPGLAAIAAAVPAPGARWALAVPLFVLFSAWTVLLARHAAEQRTGPLKLGSLFEIEGLEYGLQTFWFALPFAALFALAAATGSLALNIVALAITAALAPAALMATVMSDHASGMLQPQRIRQLLVHTRRDYLPVALLGLSATGLLAFALQLPGTSPWKIAGSVVAGLAGGWLLTAWGRAVGELLYRHRRMLDYPAGVDSLDRPRRPNERVYRPALMVSDAQIMLVEGRKKAARRYLGECLTRFPDDLELNRQFDELVRESSSRPEYRNHLERRLRRLVGRGQSAGAADIWERNNAYLGNWTPKSSETRYRLALELDQRGEHAVAFRMLIGLSPKNAGFNHLAEAWLEAARILDQHLGDPDKAADLRHFVGENYPERARKWLKKWQAYHQPRSSRRTRAGNAGARAGAGAG
;
A
#
# COMPACT_ATOMS: atom_id res chain seq x y z
N MET A 1 -34.89 14.69 -9.57
CA MET A 1 -33.55 14.11 -9.80
C MET A 1 -32.60 15.26 -10.10
N THR A 2 -32.00 15.85 -9.06
CA THR A 2 -30.92 16.83 -9.22
C THR A 2 -29.66 16.06 -9.58
N HIS A 3 -29.17 16.22 -10.81
CA HIS A 3 -27.82 15.78 -11.17
C HIS A 3 -26.83 16.57 -10.31
N THR A 4 -26.48 16.05 -9.13
CA THR A 4 -25.28 16.49 -8.41
C THR A 4 -24.11 16.09 -9.29
N SER A 5 -23.60 17.03 -10.06
CA SER A 5 -22.35 16.86 -10.81
C SER A 5 -21.28 16.42 -9.82
N THR A 6 -20.78 15.20 -9.99
CA THR A 6 -19.64 14.75 -9.18
C THR A 6 -18.51 15.75 -9.40
N PRO A 7 -17.97 16.36 -8.33
CA PRO A 7 -16.86 17.29 -8.46
C PRO A 7 -15.74 16.62 -9.25
N ARG A 8 -15.20 17.32 -10.24
CA ARG A 8 -14.13 16.81 -11.10
C ARG A 8 -12.80 17.33 -10.60
N CYS A 9 -11.75 16.53 -10.75
CA CYS A 9 -10.42 17.00 -10.39
C CYS A 9 -10.01 18.18 -11.27
N ARG A 10 -9.47 19.24 -10.64
CA ARG A 10 -8.99 20.43 -11.34
C ARG A 10 -7.86 20.12 -12.32
N HIS A 11 -6.97 19.19 -11.97
CA HIS A 11 -5.81 18.82 -12.76
C HIS A 11 -6.10 17.69 -13.77
N HIS A 12 -6.99 16.77 -13.41
CA HIS A 12 -7.37 15.63 -14.25
C HIS A 12 -8.87 15.67 -14.57
N ARG A 13 -9.25 16.41 -15.63
CA ARG A 13 -10.65 16.68 -15.99
C ARG A 13 -11.51 15.43 -16.26
N GLN A 14 -10.88 14.30 -16.56
CA GLN A 14 -11.56 13.04 -16.82
C GLN A 14 -11.81 12.22 -15.55
N GLN A 15 -11.20 12.60 -14.42
CA GLN A 15 -11.30 11.85 -13.18
C GLN A 15 -12.21 12.54 -12.16
N PRO A 16 -13.02 11.76 -11.39
CA PRO A 16 -13.77 12.30 -10.28
C PRO A 16 -12.81 12.75 -9.17
N ALA A 17 -13.16 13.87 -8.53
CA ALA A 17 -12.46 14.33 -7.34
C ALA A 17 -12.85 13.43 -6.15
N LEU A 18 -11.83 12.98 -5.41
CA LEU A 18 -12.00 12.22 -4.19
C LEU A 18 -11.72 13.07 -2.96
N TRP A 19 -10.88 14.09 -3.09
CA TRP A 19 -10.48 14.96 -1.99
C TRP A 19 -10.69 16.43 -2.33
N HIS A 20 -11.06 17.21 -1.32
CA HIS A 20 -11.21 18.65 -1.36
C HIS A 20 -10.31 19.30 -0.32
N CYS A 21 -9.49 20.24 -0.74
CA CYS A 21 -8.72 21.09 0.17
C CYS A 21 -9.54 22.33 0.54
N PRO A 22 -9.96 22.51 1.80
CA PRO A 22 -10.76 23.67 2.20
C PRO A 22 -9.97 24.98 2.16
N ALA A 23 -8.64 24.94 2.38
CA ALA A 23 -7.80 26.13 2.41
C ALA A 23 -7.52 26.70 1.01
N CYS A 24 -7.45 25.84 -0.02
CA CYS A 24 -7.19 26.25 -1.41
C CYS A 24 -8.39 26.10 -2.33
N SER A 25 -9.52 25.60 -1.81
CA SER A 25 -10.69 25.17 -2.59
C SER A 25 -10.30 24.29 -3.79
N LEU A 26 -9.44 23.29 -3.55
CA LEU A 26 -8.83 22.46 -4.59
C LEU A 26 -9.34 21.01 -4.56
N ASP A 27 -9.85 20.56 -5.70
CA ASP A 27 -10.36 19.20 -5.89
C ASP A 27 -9.32 18.26 -6.54
N LEU A 28 -9.00 17.16 -5.85
CA LEU A 28 -7.94 16.20 -6.17
C LEU A 28 -8.50 14.79 -6.45
N CYS A 29 -7.95 14.09 -7.45
CA CYS A 29 -8.26 12.69 -7.78
C CYS A 29 -7.16 11.72 -7.33
N LYS A 30 -7.35 10.42 -7.61
CA LYS A 30 -6.39 9.34 -7.33
C LYS A 30 -4.99 9.59 -7.89
N ASP A 31 -4.89 10.19 -9.07
CA ASP A 31 -3.59 10.47 -9.69
C ASP A 31 -2.87 11.67 -9.06
N CYS A 32 -3.63 12.63 -8.50
CA CYS A 32 -3.05 13.70 -7.70
C CYS A 32 -2.50 13.21 -6.35
N ARG A 33 -3.01 12.07 -5.88
CA ARG A 33 -2.65 11.47 -4.60
C ARG A 33 -2.51 9.95 -4.76
N PRO A 34 -1.47 9.49 -5.49
CA PRO A 34 -1.27 8.07 -5.73
C PRO A 34 -1.12 7.32 -4.40
N TYR A 35 -1.61 6.09 -4.35
CA TYR A 35 -1.60 5.23 -3.15
C TYR A 35 -2.38 5.78 -1.94
N ALA A 36 -3.10 6.90 -2.05
CA ALA A 36 -3.83 7.48 -0.93
C ALA A 36 -4.91 6.57 -0.32
N GLU A 37 -5.44 5.60 -1.08
CA GLU A 37 -6.38 4.60 -0.56
C GLU A 37 -5.70 3.56 0.34
N GLN A 38 -4.39 3.42 0.27
CA GLN A 38 -3.57 2.45 1.02
C GLN A 38 -2.76 3.11 2.15
N LEU A 39 -2.94 4.41 2.39
CA LEU A 39 -2.20 5.18 3.38
C LEU A 39 -3.08 5.50 4.60
N PRO A 40 -2.56 5.35 5.82
CA PRO A 40 -3.31 5.62 7.06
C PRO A 40 -3.39 7.11 7.43
N ILE A 41 -2.74 7.97 6.64
CA ILE A 41 -2.33 9.32 7.05
C ILE A 41 -3.31 10.35 6.49
N GLU A 42 -3.54 11.40 7.27
CA GLU A 42 -4.03 12.69 6.78
C GLU A 42 -3.32 13.04 5.47
N ILE A 43 -4.11 13.16 4.41
CA ILE A 43 -3.58 13.53 3.11
C ILE A 43 -3.42 15.05 3.14
N HIS A 44 -2.25 15.53 2.74
CA HIS A 44 -1.98 16.97 2.74
C HIS A 44 -2.13 17.51 1.32
N CYS A 45 -2.54 18.77 1.19
CA CYS A 45 -2.61 19.46 -0.10
C CYS A 45 -1.20 19.72 -0.64
N PRO A 46 -0.93 19.52 -1.95
CA PRO A 46 0.40 19.74 -2.53
C PRO A 46 0.81 21.22 -2.51
N LEU A 47 -0.16 22.14 -2.48
CA LEU A 47 0.08 23.58 -2.62
C LEU A 47 0.23 24.33 -1.28
N CYS A 48 -0.61 24.00 -0.30
CA CYS A 48 -0.63 24.67 1.01
C CYS A 48 -0.28 23.76 2.19
N GLN A 49 -0.11 22.46 1.95
CA GLN A 49 0.14 21.45 2.98
C GLN A 49 -0.94 21.35 4.07
N SER A 50 -2.13 21.94 3.90
CA SER A 50 -3.24 21.68 4.83
C SER A 50 -3.85 20.29 4.59
N ALA A 51 -4.41 19.68 5.63
CA ALA A 51 -5.16 18.43 5.50
C ALA A 51 -6.32 18.59 4.50
N VAL A 52 -6.48 17.61 3.60
CA VAL A 52 -7.61 17.55 2.66
C VAL A 52 -8.73 16.68 3.21
N GLN A 53 -9.96 17.03 2.87
CA GLN A 53 -11.17 16.32 3.25
C GLN A 53 -11.58 15.37 2.13
N GLU A 54 -12.06 14.18 2.45
CA GLU A 54 -12.59 13.25 1.46
C GLU A 54 -14.02 13.66 1.06
N LEU A 55 -14.24 13.94 -0.23
CA LEU A 55 -15.52 14.40 -0.78
C LEU A 55 -16.61 13.32 -0.70
N HIS A 56 -16.19 12.06 -0.80
CA HIS A 56 -17.06 10.88 -0.63
C HIS A 56 -16.86 10.24 0.75
N ALA A 57 -16.58 11.05 1.78
CA ALA A 57 -16.61 10.56 3.16
C ALA A 57 -17.99 9.98 3.43
N THR A 58 -18.05 8.67 3.70
CA THR A 58 -19.31 8.02 4.08
C THR A 58 -19.87 8.76 5.30
N PRO A 59 -21.12 9.26 5.27
CA PRO A 59 -21.71 9.95 6.41
C PRO A 59 -21.58 9.08 7.67
N PRO A 60 -21.53 9.68 8.87
CA PRO A 60 -21.52 8.87 10.08
C PRO A 60 -22.76 7.96 10.06
N PRO A 61 -22.65 6.71 10.52
CA PRO A 61 -23.72 5.73 10.39
C PRO A 61 -25.06 6.32 10.85
N LEU A 62 -25.04 7.04 11.99
CA LEU A 62 -26.19 7.75 12.60
C LEU A 62 -26.96 8.67 11.66
N ALA A 63 -26.25 9.39 10.79
CA ALA A 63 -26.87 10.33 9.87
C ALA A 63 -27.71 9.62 8.80
N ARG A 64 -27.48 8.32 8.58
CA ARG A 64 -28.20 7.48 7.63
C ARG A 64 -29.22 6.55 8.31
N TRP A 65 -29.67 6.84 9.54
CA TRP A 65 -30.62 6.00 10.27
C TRP A 65 -31.87 5.63 9.47
N LYS A 66 -32.39 6.54 8.64
CA LYS A 66 -33.53 6.24 7.76
C LYS A 66 -33.19 5.14 6.75
N GLU A 67 -32.01 5.18 6.14
CA GLU A 67 -31.56 4.19 5.16
C GLU A 67 -31.18 2.84 5.80
N LEU A 68 -30.60 2.89 7.01
CA LEU A 68 -30.42 1.73 7.87
C LEU A 68 -31.77 1.09 8.24
N ALA A 69 -32.81 1.88 8.48
CA ALA A 69 -34.13 1.39 8.85
C ALA A 69 -34.90 0.76 7.68
N THR A 70 -34.76 1.31 6.46
CA THR A 70 -35.59 0.92 5.30
C THR A 70 -34.91 -0.08 4.36
N THR A 71 -33.70 -0.54 4.68
CA THR A 71 -32.97 -1.46 3.80
C THR A 71 -33.68 -2.83 3.72
N PRO A 72 -33.82 -3.42 2.52
CA PRO A 72 -34.52 -4.70 2.32
C PRO A 72 -33.87 -5.86 3.10
N LEU A 73 -32.58 -5.73 3.42
CA LEU A 73 -31.82 -6.67 4.24
C LEU A 73 -32.35 -6.73 5.69
N VAL A 74 -32.58 -5.56 6.28
CA VAL A 74 -33.17 -5.42 7.62
C VAL A 74 -34.61 -5.94 7.61
N ARG A 75 -35.39 -5.58 6.57
CA ARG A 75 -36.79 -6.04 6.41
C ARG A 75 -36.95 -7.55 6.32
N ARG A 76 -36.03 -8.28 5.66
CA ARG A 76 -36.05 -9.75 5.61
C ARG A 76 -35.61 -10.39 6.92
N SER A 77 -34.67 -9.78 7.64
CA SER A 77 -34.25 -10.25 8.96
C SER A 77 -35.34 -10.10 10.04
N LEU A 78 -36.21 -9.10 9.91
CA LEU A 78 -37.38 -8.90 10.75
C LEU A 78 -38.42 -10.03 10.68
N LEU A 79 -38.40 -10.92 9.69
CA LEU A 79 -39.44 -11.95 9.54
C LEU A 79 -39.18 -13.21 10.38
N TRP A 80 -37.92 -13.55 10.68
CA TRP A 80 -37.57 -14.83 11.31
C TRP A 80 -36.93 -14.69 12.69
N LEU A 81 -36.12 -13.66 12.92
CA LEU A 81 -35.51 -13.36 14.23
C LEU A 81 -36.54 -13.25 15.38
N PRO A 82 -37.61 -12.44 15.27
CA PRO A 82 -38.62 -12.32 16.33
C PRO A 82 -39.48 -13.57 16.49
N GLY A 83 -39.72 -14.33 15.41
CA GLY A 83 -40.44 -15.60 15.48
C GLY A 83 -39.68 -16.61 16.33
N LEU A 84 -38.36 -16.68 16.18
CA LEU A 84 -37.52 -17.54 17.00
C LEU A 84 -37.40 -17.08 18.46
N ALA A 85 -37.33 -15.76 18.71
CA ALA A 85 -37.35 -15.21 20.06
C ALA A 85 -38.70 -15.44 20.77
N ALA A 86 -39.81 -15.35 20.03
CA ALA A 86 -41.15 -15.65 20.54
C ALA A 86 -41.30 -17.14 20.88
N ILE A 87 -40.78 -18.04 20.04
CA ILE A 87 -40.75 -19.48 20.32
C ILE A 87 -39.92 -19.74 21.57
N ALA A 88 -38.76 -19.11 21.74
CA ALA A 88 -37.95 -19.23 22.96
C ALA A 88 -38.63 -18.72 24.23
N ALA A 89 -39.39 -17.63 24.13
CA ALA A 89 -40.18 -17.09 25.23
C ALA A 89 -41.38 -17.98 25.59
N ALA A 90 -41.98 -18.65 24.61
CA ALA A 90 -43.12 -19.55 24.79
C ALA A 90 -42.76 -20.88 25.46
N VAL A 91 -41.47 -21.28 25.48
CA VAL A 91 -41.03 -22.51 26.15
C VAL A 91 -41.07 -22.32 27.68
N PRO A 92 -41.94 -23.05 28.41
CA PRO A 92 -42.13 -22.85 29.85
C PRO A 92 -41.01 -23.49 30.68
N ALA A 93 -40.40 -24.57 30.19
CA ALA A 93 -39.37 -25.30 30.92
C ALA A 93 -38.01 -24.59 30.83
N PRO A 94 -37.34 -24.30 31.97
CA PRO A 94 -36.08 -23.54 31.99
C PRO A 94 -34.96 -24.25 31.24
N GLY A 95 -34.85 -25.58 31.33
CA GLY A 95 -33.84 -26.35 30.58
C GLY A 95 -34.05 -26.31 29.07
N ALA A 96 -35.29 -26.45 28.61
CA ALA A 96 -35.63 -26.37 27.19
C ALA A 96 -35.47 -24.95 26.62
N ARG A 97 -35.66 -23.91 27.46
CA ARG A 97 -35.40 -22.51 27.08
C ARG A 97 -33.92 -22.26 26.80
N TRP A 98 -33.01 -22.78 27.63
CA TRP A 98 -31.57 -22.67 27.38
C TRP A 98 -31.13 -23.48 26.16
N ALA A 99 -31.68 -24.69 25.98
CA ALA A 99 -31.41 -25.52 24.82
C ALA A 99 -31.78 -24.83 23.49
N LEU A 100 -32.79 -23.95 23.50
CA LEU A 100 -33.16 -23.13 22.33
C LEU A 100 -32.43 -21.78 22.29
N ALA A 101 -32.17 -21.13 23.42
CA ALA A 101 -31.56 -19.82 23.47
C ALA A 101 -30.11 -19.81 22.96
N VAL A 102 -29.33 -20.87 23.25
CA VAL A 102 -27.93 -20.99 22.80
C VAL A 102 -27.78 -21.04 21.28
N PRO A 103 -28.43 -21.99 20.55
CA PRO A 103 -28.31 -22.03 19.09
C PRO A 103 -28.88 -20.77 18.42
N LEU A 104 -29.92 -20.17 19.01
CA LEU A 104 -30.41 -18.87 18.55
C LEU A 104 -29.36 -17.79 18.71
N PHE A 105 -28.75 -17.66 19.89
CA PHE A 105 -27.68 -16.69 20.11
C PHE A 105 -26.54 -16.83 19.09
N VAL A 106 -26.14 -18.07 18.79
CA VAL A 106 -25.11 -18.38 17.79
C VAL A 106 -25.53 -17.90 16.40
N LEU A 107 -26.75 -18.24 15.95
CA LEU A 107 -27.27 -17.82 14.65
C LEU A 107 -27.43 -16.30 14.53
N PHE A 108 -27.92 -15.64 15.59
CA PHE A 108 -28.05 -14.19 15.65
C PHE A 108 -26.68 -13.50 15.60
N SER A 109 -25.70 -14.03 16.32
CA SER A 109 -24.34 -13.52 16.31
C SER A 109 -23.72 -13.67 14.93
N ALA A 110 -23.82 -14.85 14.32
CA ALA A 110 -23.37 -15.12 12.96
C ALA A 110 -23.98 -14.14 11.96
N TRP A 111 -25.30 -13.93 12.02
CA TRP A 111 -26.00 -12.96 11.17
C TRP A 111 -25.45 -11.54 11.33
N THR A 112 -25.19 -11.13 12.57
CA THR A 112 -24.67 -9.79 12.87
C THR A 112 -23.26 -9.57 12.32
N VAL A 113 -22.38 -10.58 12.41
CA VAL A 113 -21.05 -10.56 11.79
C VAL A 113 -21.16 -10.48 10.27
N LEU A 114 -22.02 -11.30 9.65
CA LEU A 114 -22.20 -11.29 8.19
C LEU A 114 -22.75 -9.96 7.69
N LEU A 115 -23.69 -9.35 8.42
CA LEU A 115 -24.20 -8.01 8.12
C LEU A 115 -23.09 -6.95 8.22
N ALA A 116 -22.27 -7.01 9.27
CA ALA A 116 -21.15 -6.10 9.45
C ALA A 116 -20.14 -6.23 8.32
N ARG A 117 -19.79 -7.45 7.92
CA ARG A 117 -18.89 -7.71 6.77
C ARG A 117 -19.48 -7.19 5.46
N HIS A 118 -20.74 -7.50 5.20
CA HIS A 118 -21.43 -7.06 4.00
C HIS A 118 -21.47 -5.53 3.86
N ALA A 119 -21.70 -4.84 4.99
CA ALA A 119 -21.68 -3.39 5.05
C ALA A 119 -20.25 -2.80 4.97
N ALA A 120 -19.26 -3.45 5.61
CA ALA A 120 -17.86 -3.05 5.56
C ALA A 120 -17.27 -3.16 4.15
N GLU A 121 -17.76 -4.09 3.34
CA GLU A 121 -17.32 -4.28 1.95
C GLU A 121 -18.17 -3.51 0.92
N GLN A 122 -19.22 -2.80 1.34
CA GLN A 122 -20.17 -2.11 0.47
C GLN A 122 -20.75 -2.99 -0.66
N ARG A 123 -20.98 -4.28 -0.39
CA ARG A 123 -21.60 -5.18 -1.36
C ARG A 123 -23.01 -4.70 -1.71
N THR A 124 -23.34 -4.71 -3.01
CA THR A 124 -24.63 -4.24 -3.54
C THR A 124 -25.68 -5.34 -3.73
N GLY A 125 -25.30 -6.61 -3.55
CA GLY A 125 -26.18 -7.77 -3.68
C GLY A 125 -26.90 -8.16 -2.38
N PRO A 126 -28.04 -8.86 -2.42
CA PRO A 126 -28.72 -9.32 -1.21
C PRO A 126 -27.90 -10.40 -0.49
N LEU A 127 -27.75 -10.26 0.83
CA LEU A 127 -27.18 -11.30 1.70
C LEU A 127 -28.09 -12.55 1.67
N LYS A 128 -27.52 -13.70 1.28
CA LYS A 128 -28.25 -14.97 1.16
C LYS A 128 -28.36 -15.63 2.53
N LEU A 129 -29.55 -16.12 2.88
CA LEU A 129 -29.77 -16.89 4.13
C LEU A 129 -28.88 -18.14 4.21
N GLY A 130 -28.53 -18.75 3.07
CA GLY A 130 -27.62 -19.90 3.03
C GLY A 130 -26.25 -19.63 3.66
N SER A 131 -25.76 -18.38 3.61
CA SER A 131 -24.47 -18.01 4.23
C SER A 131 -24.44 -18.13 5.75
N LEU A 132 -25.60 -18.22 6.41
CA LEU A 132 -25.67 -18.51 7.85
C LEU A 132 -25.31 -19.95 8.20
N PHE A 133 -25.62 -20.89 7.29
CA PHE A 133 -25.44 -22.32 7.49
C PHE A 133 -24.13 -22.83 6.89
N GLU A 134 -23.37 -21.96 6.23
CA GLU A 134 -21.99 -22.23 5.83
C GLU A 134 -21.09 -22.34 7.08
N ILE A 135 -20.03 -23.14 6.98
CA ILE A 135 -19.11 -23.44 8.09
C ILE A 135 -18.54 -22.14 8.69
N GLU A 136 -18.17 -21.18 7.84
CA GLU A 136 -17.67 -19.87 8.27
C GLU A 136 -18.70 -19.11 9.11
N GLY A 137 -19.96 -19.07 8.67
CA GLY A 137 -21.06 -18.41 9.38
C GLY A 137 -21.25 -18.94 10.80
N LEU A 138 -21.30 -20.27 10.93
CA LEU A 138 -21.43 -20.95 12.23
C LEU A 138 -20.19 -20.74 13.12
N GLU A 139 -18.99 -20.73 12.54
CA GLU A 139 -17.75 -20.45 13.27
C GLU A 139 -17.78 -19.04 13.89
N TYR A 140 -18.19 -18.02 13.12
CA TYR A 140 -18.34 -16.66 13.65
C TYR A 140 -19.34 -16.60 14.82
N GLY A 141 -20.48 -17.29 14.69
CA GLY A 141 -21.49 -17.35 15.75
C GLY A 141 -20.98 -18.02 17.02
N LEU A 142 -20.30 -19.17 16.88
CA LEU A 142 -19.79 -19.93 18.01
C LEU A 142 -18.68 -19.19 18.77
N GLN A 143 -17.81 -18.49 18.06
CA GLN A 143 -16.75 -17.72 18.71
C GLN A 143 -17.28 -16.45 19.37
N THR A 144 -18.30 -15.80 18.79
CA THR A 144 -19.02 -14.72 19.46
C THR A 144 -19.68 -15.22 20.76
N PHE A 145 -20.21 -16.45 20.76
CA PHE A 145 -20.74 -17.09 21.97
C PHE A 145 -19.67 -17.27 23.05
N TRP A 146 -18.49 -17.83 22.71
CA TRP A 146 -17.38 -17.96 23.65
C TRP A 146 -16.90 -16.59 24.18
N PHE A 147 -16.84 -15.58 23.32
CA PHE A 147 -16.49 -14.21 23.70
C PHE A 147 -17.55 -13.55 24.60
N ALA A 148 -18.83 -13.93 24.46
CA ALA A 148 -19.93 -13.39 25.26
C ALA A 148 -19.98 -13.99 26.69
N LEU A 149 -19.41 -15.19 26.93
CA LEU A 149 -19.48 -15.86 28.23
C LEU A 149 -18.91 -15.06 29.40
N PRO A 150 -17.73 -14.40 29.31
CA PRO A 150 -17.22 -13.55 30.38
C PRO A 150 -18.17 -12.39 30.73
N PHE A 151 -18.81 -11.79 29.73
CA PHE A 151 -19.80 -10.73 29.95
C PHE A 151 -21.07 -11.30 30.59
N ALA A 152 -21.55 -12.45 30.12
CA ALA A 152 -22.69 -13.14 30.73
C ALA A 152 -22.43 -13.51 32.20
N ALA A 153 -21.22 -13.98 32.52
CA ALA A 153 -20.79 -14.25 33.89
C ALA A 153 -20.74 -12.97 34.73
N LEU A 154 -20.23 -11.86 34.17
CA LEU A 154 -20.22 -10.56 34.83
C LEU A 154 -21.64 -10.06 35.13
N PHE A 155 -22.57 -10.21 34.18
CA PHE A 155 -23.99 -9.88 34.40
C PHE A 155 -24.64 -10.79 35.45
N ALA A 156 -24.35 -12.10 35.44
CA ALA A 156 -24.87 -13.02 36.44
C ALA A 156 -24.38 -12.69 37.85
N LEU A 157 -23.10 -12.34 38.00
CA LEU A 157 -22.52 -11.87 39.26
C LEU A 157 -23.16 -10.57 39.72
N ALA A 158 -23.30 -9.59 38.82
CA ALA A 158 -23.95 -8.32 39.13
C ALA A 158 -25.43 -8.52 39.55
N ALA A 159 -26.15 -9.41 38.87
CA ALA A 159 -27.52 -9.78 39.23
C ALA A 159 -27.60 -10.46 40.60
N ALA A 160 -26.67 -11.37 40.91
CA ALA A 160 -26.63 -12.07 42.20
C ALA A 160 -26.41 -11.11 43.39
N THR A 161 -25.67 -10.01 43.20
CA THR A 161 -25.49 -8.99 44.24
C THR A 161 -26.69 -8.08 44.43
N GLY A 162 -27.65 -8.07 43.50
CA GLY A 162 -28.79 -7.13 43.50
C GLY A 162 -28.40 -5.66 43.31
N SER A 163 -27.12 -5.35 43.13
CA SER A 163 -26.63 -3.97 43.01
C SER A 163 -26.90 -3.42 41.62
N LEU A 164 -27.73 -2.38 41.54
CA LEU A 164 -27.98 -1.65 40.29
C LEU A 164 -26.68 -1.04 39.73
N ALA A 165 -25.79 -0.56 40.60
CA ALA A 165 -24.52 0.04 40.18
C ALA A 165 -23.62 -0.97 39.46
N LEU A 166 -23.48 -2.20 40.00
CA LEU A 166 -22.71 -3.27 39.36
C LEU A 166 -23.32 -3.68 38.00
N ASN A 167 -24.65 -3.71 37.89
CA ASN A 167 -25.34 -3.99 36.63
C ASN A 167 -25.09 -2.89 35.58
N ILE A 168 -25.12 -1.62 35.98
CA ILE A 168 -24.81 -0.48 35.08
C ILE A 168 -23.35 -0.57 34.60
N VAL A 169 -22.42 -0.89 35.50
CA VAL A 169 -21.00 -1.04 35.16
C VAL A 169 -20.78 -2.21 34.19
N ALA A 170 -21.37 -3.38 34.47
CA ALA A 170 -21.29 -4.54 33.59
C ALA A 170 -21.84 -4.23 32.18
N LEU A 171 -22.95 -3.49 32.14
CA LEU A 171 -23.59 -3.06 30.91
C LEU A 171 -22.72 -2.05 30.14
N ALA A 172 -22.14 -1.06 30.82
CA ALA A 172 -21.24 -0.09 30.21
C ALA A 172 -19.98 -0.74 29.63
N ILE A 173 -19.38 -1.69 30.35
CA ILE A 173 -18.21 -2.46 29.89
C ILE A 173 -18.56 -3.25 28.63
N THR A 174 -19.69 -3.96 28.64
CA THR A 174 -20.14 -4.77 27.49
C THR A 174 -20.40 -3.89 26.26
N ALA A 175 -21.10 -2.77 26.42
CA ALA A 175 -21.38 -1.85 25.33
C ALA A 175 -20.12 -1.18 24.76
N ALA A 176 -19.11 -0.94 25.61
CA ALA A 176 -17.84 -0.35 25.20
C ALA A 176 -16.87 -1.33 24.53
N LEU A 177 -17.06 -2.65 24.69
CA LEU A 177 -16.17 -3.68 24.13
C LEU A 177 -16.80 -4.40 22.94
N ALA A 178 -18.11 -4.66 22.96
CA ALA A 178 -18.79 -5.47 21.96
C ALA A 178 -18.63 -4.95 20.52
N PRO A 179 -18.79 -3.64 20.22
CA PRO A 179 -18.55 -3.14 18.85
C PRO A 179 -17.10 -3.29 18.41
N ALA A 180 -16.14 -3.15 19.32
CA ALA A 180 -14.72 -3.27 19.00
C ALA A 180 -14.32 -4.73 18.74
N ALA A 181 -14.88 -5.66 19.52
CA ALA A 181 -14.72 -7.09 19.30
C ALA A 181 -15.30 -7.49 17.94
N LEU A 182 -16.52 -7.05 17.62
CA LEU A 182 -17.15 -7.31 16.32
C LEU A 182 -16.33 -6.74 15.15
N MET A 183 -15.80 -5.53 15.30
CA MET A 183 -14.90 -4.94 14.31
C MET A 183 -13.63 -5.77 14.10
N ALA A 184 -13.01 -6.23 15.19
CA ALA A 184 -11.81 -7.05 15.13
C ALA A 184 -12.08 -8.39 14.42
N THR A 185 -13.25 -9.00 14.61
CA THR A 185 -13.68 -10.22 13.88
C THR A 185 -13.74 -9.99 12.38
N VAL A 186 -14.46 -8.93 11.97
CA VAL A 186 -14.66 -8.61 10.55
C VAL A 186 -13.32 -8.29 9.87
N MET A 187 -12.39 -7.67 10.59
CA MET A 187 -11.06 -7.37 10.05
C MET A 187 -10.14 -8.59 9.93
N SER A 188 -10.33 -9.62 10.74
CA SER A 188 -9.36 -10.71 10.87
C SER A 188 -9.55 -11.85 9.88
N ASP A 189 -10.68 -11.89 9.18
CA ASP A 189 -11.20 -13.03 8.39
C ASP A 189 -11.27 -14.37 9.13
N HIS A 190 -10.93 -14.36 10.42
CA HIS A 190 -10.95 -15.47 11.34
C HIS A 190 -11.62 -14.97 12.60
N ALA A 191 -12.47 -15.79 13.18
CA ALA A 191 -13.25 -15.36 14.32
C ALA A 191 -12.39 -15.10 15.59
N SER A 192 -11.15 -15.62 15.63
CA SER A 192 -10.18 -15.41 16.73
C SER A 192 -9.69 -13.97 16.87
N GLY A 193 -10.01 -13.11 15.89
CA GLY A 193 -9.76 -11.68 15.92
C GLY A 193 -10.32 -10.97 17.17
N MET A 194 -11.43 -11.46 17.73
CA MET A 194 -12.08 -10.91 18.93
C MET A 194 -11.19 -10.91 20.18
N LEU A 195 -10.20 -11.80 20.23
CA LEU A 195 -9.36 -12.02 21.41
C LEU A 195 -8.01 -11.28 21.35
N GLN A 196 -7.81 -10.41 20.35
CA GLN A 196 -6.54 -9.68 20.18
C GLN A 196 -6.62 -8.27 20.79
N PRO A 197 -6.15 -8.06 22.04
CA PRO A 197 -6.27 -6.77 22.74
C PRO A 197 -5.55 -5.62 22.03
N GLN A 198 -4.45 -5.93 21.33
CA GLN A 198 -3.69 -4.94 20.55
C GLN A 198 -4.54 -4.34 19.41
N ARG A 199 -5.34 -5.16 18.71
CA ARG A 199 -6.23 -4.72 17.63
C ARG A 199 -7.40 -3.91 18.18
N ILE A 200 -8.02 -4.36 19.27
CA ILE A 200 -9.10 -3.64 19.95
C ILE A 200 -8.64 -2.25 20.37
N ARG A 201 -7.43 -2.14 20.94
CA ARG A 201 -6.84 -0.85 21.32
C ARG A 201 -6.64 0.07 20.10
N GLN A 202 -6.09 -0.44 19.01
CA GLN A 202 -5.91 0.33 17.77
C GLN A 202 -7.25 0.82 17.22
N LEU A 203 -8.25 -0.06 17.17
CA LEU A 203 -9.62 0.25 16.76
C LEU A 203 -10.22 1.41 17.57
N LEU A 204 -10.16 1.32 18.91
CA LEU A 204 -10.73 2.34 19.79
C LEU A 204 -10.03 3.70 19.65
N VAL A 205 -8.71 3.72 19.49
CA VAL A 205 -7.96 4.98 19.32
C VAL A 205 -8.37 5.70 18.04
N HIS A 206 -8.52 4.96 16.93
CA HIS A 206 -8.83 5.54 15.63
C HIS A 206 -10.33 5.85 15.43
N THR A 207 -11.23 5.13 16.09
CA THR A 207 -12.69 5.27 15.89
C THR A 207 -13.43 6.04 17.00
N ARG A 208 -12.73 6.54 18.03
CA ARG A 208 -13.32 7.10 19.28
C ARG A 208 -14.53 8.02 19.12
N ARG A 209 -14.56 8.90 18.10
CA ARG A 209 -15.63 9.89 17.91
C ARG A 209 -16.91 9.26 17.36
N ASP A 210 -16.76 8.34 16.41
CA ASP A 210 -17.89 7.68 15.75
C ASP A 210 -18.30 6.38 16.48
N TYR A 211 -17.53 5.97 17.50
CA TYR A 211 -17.73 4.74 18.28
C TYR A 211 -18.91 4.83 19.25
N LEU A 212 -19.01 5.92 20.03
CA LEU A 212 -20.03 6.12 21.07
C LEU A 212 -21.47 5.82 20.58
N PRO A 213 -21.92 6.35 19.43
CA PRO A 213 -23.28 6.07 19.00
C PRO A 213 -23.52 4.63 18.58
N VAL A 214 -22.51 3.96 18.02
CA VAL A 214 -22.59 2.54 17.68
C VAL A 214 -22.64 1.69 18.95
N ALA A 215 -21.89 2.06 19.99
CA ALA A 215 -21.96 1.43 21.31
C ALA A 215 -23.35 1.60 21.96
N LEU A 216 -23.94 2.79 21.91
CA LEU A 216 -25.29 3.07 22.43
C LEU A 216 -26.37 2.28 21.66
N LEU A 217 -26.20 2.12 20.34
CA LEU A 217 -27.11 1.31 19.53
C LEU A 217 -27.03 -0.17 19.92
N GLY A 218 -25.83 -0.71 20.12
CA GLY A 218 -25.61 -2.08 20.59
C GLY A 218 -26.19 -2.31 21.99
N LEU A 219 -25.94 -1.37 22.91
CA LEU A 219 -26.52 -1.35 24.25
C LEU A 219 -28.05 -1.44 24.20
N SER A 220 -28.68 -0.61 23.37
CA SER A 220 -30.14 -0.57 23.20
C SER A 220 -30.68 -1.89 22.65
N ALA A 221 -29.99 -2.49 21.66
CA ALA A 221 -30.34 -3.79 21.09
C ALA A 221 -30.28 -4.89 22.16
N THR A 222 -29.17 -4.98 22.89
CA THR A 222 -28.97 -6.00 23.94
C THR A 222 -29.94 -5.82 25.11
N GLY A 223 -30.22 -4.58 25.51
CA GLY A 223 -31.16 -4.28 26.59
C GLY A 223 -32.59 -4.70 26.26
N LEU A 224 -33.06 -4.44 25.03
CA LEU A 224 -34.39 -4.85 24.58
C LEU A 224 -34.52 -6.37 24.42
N LEU A 225 -33.48 -7.05 23.93
CA LEU A 225 -33.45 -8.52 23.88
C LEU A 225 -33.44 -9.14 25.29
N ALA A 226 -32.66 -8.59 26.21
CA ALA A 226 -32.65 -9.04 27.60
C ALA A 226 -34.02 -8.81 28.27
N PHE A 227 -34.64 -7.65 28.03
CA PHE A 227 -35.99 -7.34 28.52
C PHE A 227 -37.03 -8.33 27.98
N ALA A 228 -36.97 -8.69 26.69
CA ALA A 228 -37.86 -9.67 26.08
C ALA A 228 -37.77 -11.06 26.77
N LEU A 229 -36.56 -11.46 27.19
CA LEU A 229 -36.30 -12.73 27.87
C LEU A 229 -36.65 -12.70 29.37
N GLN A 230 -36.64 -11.52 30.00
CA GLN A 230 -36.92 -11.31 31.42
C GLN A 230 -38.40 -11.05 31.75
N LEU A 231 -39.30 -11.11 30.75
CA LEU A 231 -40.75 -11.04 30.95
C LEU A 231 -41.41 -12.45 30.95
N PRO A 232 -41.12 -13.35 31.91
CA PRO A 232 -41.80 -14.63 31.95
C PRO A 232 -43.28 -14.43 32.36
N GLY A 233 -44.16 -15.12 31.63
CA GLY A 233 -45.55 -15.31 31.99
C GLY A 233 -46.39 -15.76 30.81
N THR A 234 -47.44 -16.51 31.10
CA THR A 234 -48.46 -16.96 30.12
C THR A 234 -49.51 -15.91 29.81
N SER A 235 -49.45 -14.75 30.49
CA SER A 235 -50.37 -13.64 30.23
C SER A 235 -50.20 -13.14 28.79
N PRO A 236 -51.29 -12.97 28.02
CA PRO A 236 -51.24 -12.48 26.65
C PRO A 236 -50.47 -11.17 26.50
N TRP A 237 -50.55 -10.28 27.49
CA TRP A 237 -49.85 -8.99 27.50
C TRP A 237 -48.33 -9.14 27.67
N LYS A 238 -47.87 -10.13 28.44
CA LYS A 238 -46.45 -10.41 28.62
C LYS A 238 -45.85 -11.03 27.36
N ILE A 239 -46.59 -11.96 26.74
CA ILE A 239 -46.21 -12.56 25.45
C ILE A 239 -46.14 -11.47 24.38
N ALA A 240 -47.16 -10.62 24.26
CA ALA A 240 -47.17 -9.50 23.33
C ALA A 240 -45.99 -8.54 23.59
N GLY A 241 -45.72 -8.20 24.85
CA GLY A 241 -44.58 -7.38 25.25
C GLY A 241 -43.22 -7.99 24.86
N SER A 242 -43.01 -9.29 25.12
CA SER A 242 -41.81 -10.01 24.71
C SER A 242 -41.64 -10.09 23.19
N VAL A 243 -42.73 -10.28 22.45
CA VAL A 243 -42.71 -10.29 20.97
C VAL A 243 -42.31 -8.92 20.44
N VAL A 244 -42.92 -7.84 20.94
CA VAL A 244 -42.59 -6.46 20.54
C VAL A 244 -41.15 -6.10 20.91
N ALA A 245 -40.71 -6.45 22.12
CA ALA A 245 -39.34 -6.21 22.56
C ALA A 245 -38.32 -7.03 21.74
N GLY A 246 -38.63 -8.28 21.39
CA GLY A 246 -37.81 -9.12 20.52
C GLY A 246 -37.74 -8.59 19.08
N LEU A 247 -38.86 -8.09 18.55
CA LEU A 247 -38.91 -7.40 17.25
C LEU A 247 -38.02 -6.16 17.23
N ALA A 248 -38.18 -5.29 18.23
CA ALA A 248 -37.40 -4.07 18.35
C ALA A 248 -35.91 -4.37 18.57
N GLY A 249 -35.58 -5.31 19.46
CA GLY A 249 -34.22 -5.72 19.77
C GLY A 249 -33.52 -6.38 18.58
N GLY A 250 -34.20 -7.28 17.87
CA GLY A 250 -33.67 -7.90 16.65
C GLY A 250 -33.43 -6.88 15.54
N TRP A 251 -34.35 -5.93 15.34
CA TRP A 251 -34.17 -4.83 14.41
C TRP A 251 -32.94 -3.98 14.75
N LEU A 252 -32.81 -3.55 16.02
CA LEU A 252 -31.67 -2.76 16.47
C LEU A 252 -30.35 -3.54 16.34
N LEU A 253 -30.33 -4.85 16.56
CA LEU A 253 -29.13 -5.67 16.41
C LEU A 253 -28.67 -5.72 14.94
N THR A 254 -29.61 -5.83 14.00
CA THR A 254 -29.27 -5.78 12.56
C THR A 254 -28.78 -4.39 12.13
N ALA A 255 -29.41 -3.33 12.64
CA ALA A 255 -28.94 -1.96 12.45
C ALA A 255 -27.55 -1.77 13.04
N TRP A 256 -27.28 -2.37 14.21
CA TRP A 256 -25.99 -2.34 14.88
C TRP A 256 -24.89 -3.04 14.09
N GLY A 257 -25.12 -4.27 13.60
CA GLY A 257 -24.16 -4.98 12.75
C GLY A 257 -23.80 -4.17 11.51
N ARG A 258 -24.81 -3.61 10.83
CA ARG A 258 -24.58 -2.72 9.67
C ARG A 258 -23.81 -1.46 10.05
N ALA A 259 -24.17 -0.79 11.15
CA ALA A 259 -23.49 0.41 11.62
C ALA A 259 -22.01 0.15 11.96
N VAL A 260 -21.70 -1.02 12.53
CA VAL A 260 -20.33 -1.48 12.76
C VAL A 260 -19.57 -1.67 11.44
N GLY A 261 -20.20 -2.27 10.43
CA GLY A 261 -19.60 -2.40 9.10
C GLY A 261 -19.37 -1.06 8.40
N GLU A 262 -20.33 -0.14 8.46
CA GLU A 262 -20.16 1.22 7.92
C GLU A 262 -19.06 2.00 8.65
N LEU A 263 -18.92 1.80 9.97
CA LEU A 263 -17.84 2.39 10.76
C LEU A 263 -16.46 1.88 10.33
N LEU A 264 -16.34 0.56 10.08
CA LEU A 264 -15.13 -0.06 9.51
C LEU A 264 -14.80 0.51 8.14
N TYR A 265 -15.79 0.59 7.24
CA TYR A 265 -15.59 1.15 5.92
C TYR A 265 -15.13 2.61 5.98
N ARG A 266 -15.73 3.42 6.86
CA ARG A 266 -15.38 4.83 7.05
C ARG A 266 -13.94 5.00 7.55
N HIS A 267 -13.49 4.14 8.46
CA HIS A 267 -12.13 4.18 9.01
C HIS A 267 -11.17 3.21 8.31
N ARG A 268 -11.55 2.69 7.14
CA ARG A 268 -10.83 1.60 6.45
C ARG A 268 -9.35 1.90 6.18
N ARG A 269 -9.03 3.17 5.90
CA ARG A 269 -7.66 3.65 5.68
C ARG A 269 -6.82 3.64 6.96
N MET A 270 -7.39 4.07 8.09
CA MET A 270 -6.70 4.08 9.38
C MET A 270 -6.52 2.67 9.95
N LEU A 271 -7.44 1.77 9.62
CA LEU A 271 -7.51 0.40 10.13
C LEU A 271 -6.80 -0.63 9.22
N ASP A 272 -6.18 -0.21 8.11
CA ASP A 272 -5.64 -1.12 7.08
C ASP A 272 -6.64 -2.20 6.64
N TYR A 273 -7.90 -1.81 6.48
CA TYR A 273 -8.96 -2.69 6.04
C TYR A 273 -9.26 -2.45 4.56
N PRO A 274 -8.68 -3.22 3.62
CA PRO A 274 -9.05 -3.11 2.20
C PRO A 274 -10.43 -3.73 2.00
N ALA A 275 -11.47 -2.90 2.03
CA ALA A 275 -12.83 -3.31 1.72
C ALA A 275 -12.91 -3.93 0.30
N GLY A 276 -13.51 -5.12 0.18
CA GLY A 276 -13.78 -5.78 -1.10
C GLY A 276 -12.62 -6.59 -1.69
N VAL A 277 -11.58 -6.91 -0.90
CA VAL A 277 -10.45 -7.76 -1.31
C VAL A 277 -10.29 -8.90 -0.30
N ASP A 278 -10.21 -10.14 -0.79
CA ASP A 278 -10.02 -11.33 0.07
C ASP A 278 -8.73 -11.21 0.90
N SER A 279 -8.68 -11.81 2.11
CA SER A 279 -7.54 -11.74 3.05
C SER A 279 -6.17 -11.96 2.42
N LEU A 280 -6.12 -12.87 1.44
CA LEU A 280 -4.92 -13.31 0.76
C LEU A 280 -4.41 -12.28 -0.27
N ASP A 281 -5.31 -11.48 -0.84
CA ASP A 281 -5.01 -10.46 -1.86
C ASP A 281 -4.96 -9.04 -1.28
N ARG A 282 -5.12 -8.90 0.04
CA ARG A 282 -5.11 -7.59 0.71
C ARG A 282 -3.82 -6.85 0.36
N PRO A 283 -3.89 -5.67 -0.29
CA PRO A 283 -2.70 -4.89 -0.58
C PRO A 283 -2.06 -4.53 0.75
N ARG A 284 -0.95 -5.21 1.09
CA ARG A 284 -0.06 -4.76 2.17
C ARG A 284 0.30 -3.32 1.85
N ARG A 285 0.31 -2.46 2.89
CA ARG A 285 0.81 -1.09 2.77
C ARG A 285 2.06 -1.11 1.89
N PRO A 286 2.07 -0.43 0.74
CA PRO A 286 3.25 -0.41 -0.10
C PRO A 286 4.42 0.08 0.75
N ASN A 287 5.60 -0.53 0.53
CA ASN A 287 6.80 -0.10 1.22
C ASN A 287 6.95 1.43 1.04
N GLU A 288 7.35 2.13 2.10
CA GLU A 288 7.56 3.58 2.09
C GLU A 288 8.44 4.04 0.92
N ARG A 289 9.39 3.20 0.51
CA ARG A 289 10.25 3.43 -0.65
C ARG A 289 9.53 3.45 -2.01
N VAL A 290 8.31 2.94 -2.09
CA VAL A 290 7.51 2.86 -3.33
C VAL A 290 6.53 4.02 -3.42
N TYR A 291 5.72 4.24 -2.37
CA TYR A 291 4.65 5.23 -2.46
C TYR A 291 5.15 6.67 -2.26
N ARG A 292 6.19 6.90 -1.43
CA ARG A 292 6.67 8.28 -1.18
C ARG A 292 7.23 8.95 -2.42
N PRO A 293 8.09 8.31 -3.23
CA PRO A 293 8.55 8.92 -4.48
C PRO A 293 7.38 9.26 -5.41
N ALA A 294 6.38 8.37 -5.53
CA ALA A 294 5.20 8.62 -6.36
C ALA A 294 4.37 9.82 -5.87
N LEU A 295 4.17 9.98 -4.56
CA LEU A 295 3.53 11.16 -3.99
C LEU A 295 4.33 12.45 -4.28
N MET A 296 5.65 12.39 -4.08
CA MET A 296 6.55 13.52 -4.32
C MET A 296 6.57 13.95 -5.79
N VAL A 297 6.52 12.98 -6.71
CA VAL A 297 6.37 13.21 -8.14
C VAL A 297 5.04 13.92 -8.44
N SER A 298 3.93 13.39 -7.92
CA SER A 298 2.59 13.97 -8.14
C SER A 298 2.48 15.39 -7.57
N ASP A 299 3.04 15.63 -6.38
CA ASP A 299 3.15 16.96 -5.76
C ASP A 299 3.88 17.95 -6.67
N ALA A 300 5.04 17.54 -7.20
CA ALA A 300 5.84 18.36 -8.08
C ALA A 300 5.10 18.68 -9.39
N GLN A 301 4.44 17.70 -10.00
CA GLN A 301 3.61 17.90 -11.20
C GLN A 301 2.50 18.92 -10.97
N ILE A 302 1.80 18.84 -9.83
CA ILE A 302 0.75 19.79 -9.49
C ILE A 302 1.33 21.21 -9.32
N MET A 303 2.49 21.35 -8.66
CA MET A 303 3.18 22.64 -8.57
C MET A 303 3.58 23.20 -9.95
N LEU A 304 3.97 22.33 -10.89
CA LEU A 304 4.32 22.73 -12.26
C LEU A 304 3.11 23.21 -13.05
N VAL A 305 1.98 22.51 -12.97
CA VAL A 305 0.71 22.90 -13.62
C VAL A 305 0.23 24.25 -13.09
N GLU A 306 0.43 24.53 -11.79
CA GLU A 306 0.10 25.82 -11.17
C GLU A 306 1.17 26.91 -11.40
N GLY A 307 2.15 26.66 -12.28
CA GLY A 307 3.18 27.64 -12.65
C GLY A 307 4.26 27.89 -11.59
N ARG A 308 4.26 27.15 -10.48
CA ARG A 308 5.22 27.30 -9.37
C ARG A 308 6.56 26.59 -9.65
N LYS A 309 7.17 26.84 -10.81
CA LYS A 309 8.38 26.14 -11.28
C LYS A 309 9.55 26.17 -10.30
N LYS A 310 9.82 27.33 -9.67
CA LYS A 310 10.90 27.47 -8.67
C LYS A 310 10.65 26.62 -7.42
N ALA A 311 9.40 26.58 -6.94
CA ALA A 311 9.02 25.77 -5.78
C ALA A 311 9.11 24.27 -6.10
N ALA A 312 8.61 23.86 -7.27
CA ALA A 312 8.72 22.48 -7.75
C ALA A 312 10.19 22.02 -7.84
N ARG A 313 11.09 22.88 -8.35
CA ARG A 313 12.53 22.57 -8.46
C ARG A 313 13.17 22.39 -7.10
N ARG A 314 12.87 23.28 -6.14
CA ARG A 314 13.37 23.15 -4.77
C ARG A 314 12.85 21.86 -4.13
N TYR A 315 11.55 21.61 -4.23
CA TYR A 315 10.89 20.43 -3.68
C TYR A 315 11.47 19.12 -4.22
N LEU A 316 11.58 18.97 -5.55
CA LEU A 316 12.21 17.79 -6.15
C LEU A 316 13.68 17.62 -5.74
N GLY A 317 14.42 18.72 -5.60
CA GLY A 317 15.79 18.70 -5.10
C GLY A 317 15.87 18.12 -3.68
N GLU A 318 14.98 18.56 -2.79
CA GLU A 318 14.84 18.02 -1.43
C GLU A 318 14.43 16.54 -1.46
N CYS A 319 13.48 16.15 -2.32
CA CYS A 319 13.08 14.75 -2.48
C CYS A 319 14.25 13.85 -2.91
N LEU A 320 15.08 14.30 -3.84
CA LEU A 320 16.26 13.56 -4.33
C LEU A 320 17.37 13.41 -3.29
N THR A 321 17.37 14.19 -2.20
CA THR A 321 18.27 13.91 -1.06
C THR A 321 17.86 12.64 -0.32
N ARG A 322 16.56 12.34 -0.29
CA ARG A 322 15.99 11.16 0.39
C ARG A 322 15.93 9.94 -0.53
N PHE A 323 15.59 10.14 -1.79
CA PHE A 323 15.45 9.09 -2.80
C PHE A 323 16.34 9.37 -4.02
N PRO A 324 17.68 9.24 -3.88
CA PRO A 324 18.61 9.66 -4.93
C PRO A 324 18.59 8.77 -6.18
N ASP A 325 18.13 7.52 -6.05
CA ASP A 325 18.12 6.51 -7.13
C ASP A 325 16.76 6.35 -7.82
N ASP A 326 15.73 7.10 -7.39
CA ASP A 326 14.41 7.01 -8.01
C ASP A 326 14.43 7.58 -9.42
N LEU A 327 14.08 6.76 -10.42
CA LEU A 327 14.20 7.11 -11.83
C LEU A 327 13.25 8.25 -12.21
N GLU A 328 12.04 8.24 -11.68
CA GLU A 328 10.98 9.18 -12.08
C GLU A 328 11.22 10.57 -11.48
N LEU A 329 11.55 10.65 -10.20
CA LEU A 329 11.98 11.90 -9.55
C LEU A 329 13.16 12.53 -10.29
N ASN A 330 14.15 11.71 -10.62
CA ASN A 330 15.32 12.15 -11.36
C ASN A 330 14.95 12.62 -12.77
N ARG A 331 14.06 11.92 -13.48
CA ARG A 331 13.58 12.33 -14.82
C ARG A 331 12.91 13.70 -14.78
N GLN A 332 11.97 13.90 -13.86
CA GLN A 332 11.26 15.18 -13.74
C GLN A 332 12.17 16.32 -13.31
N PHE A 333 13.14 16.04 -12.43
CA PHE A 333 14.11 17.04 -12.02
C PHE A 333 15.00 17.47 -13.19
N ASP A 334 15.47 16.54 -14.02
CA ASP A 334 16.26 16.88 -15.22
C ASP A 334 15.48 17.74 -16.19
N GLU A 335 14.24 17.37 -16.49
CA GLU A 335 13.36 18.12 -17.37
C GLU A 335 13.12 19.53 -16.86
N LEU A 336 12.85 19.67 -15.55
CA LEU A 336 12.64 20.96 -14.93
C LEU A 336 13.90 21.82 -14.93
N VAL A 337 15.09 21.24 -14.70
CA VAL A 337 16.35 21.99 -14.80
C VAL A 337 16.59 22.40 -16.26
N ARG A 338 16.35 21.51 -17.24
CA ARG A 338 16.47 21.82 -18.67
C ARG A 338 15.61 23.00 -19.08
N GLU A 339 14.37 23.07 -18.60
CA GLU A 339 13.45 24.18 -18.90
C GLU A 339 13.77 25.48 -18.15
N SER A 340 14.26 25.38 -16.92
CA SER A 340 14.40 26.54 -16.02
C SER A 340 15.80 27.14 -15.96
N SER A 341 16.80 26.51 -16.56
CA SER A 341 18.20 26.94 -16.47
C SER A 341 18.82 27.21 -17.84
N SER A 342 19.90 27.99 -17.83
CA SER A 342 20.70 28.23 -19.02
C SER A 342 21.38 26.92 -19.48
N ARG A 343 21.66 26.78 -20.79
CA ARG A 343 22.40 25.62 -21.33
C ARG A 343 23.67 25.27 -20.54
N PRO A 344 24.55 26.23 -20.14
CA PRO A 344 25.73 25.89 -19.35
C PRO A 344 25.41 25.39 -17.92
N GLU A 345 24.36 25.91 -17.29
CA GLU A 345 23.90 25.39 -15.99
C GLU A 345 23.35 23.98 -16.10
N TYR A 346 22.55 23.70 -17.14
CA TYR A 346 22.03 22.36 -17.40
C TYR A 346 23.17 21.37 -17.66
N ARG A 347 24.18 21.78 -18.43
CA ARG A 347 25.41 20.99 -18.63
C ARG A 347 26.11 20.68 -17.30
N ASN A 348 26.29 21.68 -16.43
CA ASN A 348 26.90 21.47 -15.11
C ASN A 348 26.06 20.57 -14.20
N HIS A 349 24.74 20.61 -14.31
CA HIS A 349 23.83 19.69 -13.64
C HIS A 349 24.02 18.25 -14.12
N LEU A 350 23.97 18.01 -15.44
CA LEU A 350 24.21 16.69 -16.02
C LEU A 350 25.60 16.16 -15.68
N GLU A 351 26.62 17.02 -15.66
CA GLU A 351 27.98 16.59 -15.31
C GLU A 351 28.09 16.07 -13.86
N ARG A 352 27.37 16.68 -12.91
CA ARG A 352 27.28 16.17 -11.53
C ARG A 352 26.51 14.86 -11.48
N ARG A 353 25.44 14.74 -12.27
CA ARG A 353 24.61 13.53 -12.34
C ARG A 353 25.37 12.34 -12.95
N LEU A 354 26.05 12.52 -14.08
CA LEU A 354 26.87 11.48 -14.70
C LEU A 354 27.99 11.01 -13.75
N ARG A 355 28.65 11.94 -13.05
CA ARG A 355 29.65 11.60 -12.03
C ARG A 355 29.06 10.71 -10.93
N ARG A 356 27.86 11.04 -10.45
CA ARG A 356 27.17 10.24 -9.42
C ARG A 356 26.82 8.84 -9.91
N LEU A 357 26.27 8.72 -11.13
CA LEU A 357 25.90 7.43 -11.72
C LEU A 357 27.12 6.54 -11.93
N VAL A 358 28.19 7.09 -12.50
CA VAL A 358 29.46 6.37 -12.69
C VAL A 358 30.06 5.96 -11.35
N GLY A 359 30.06 6.85 -10.35
CA GLY A 359 30.54 6.53 -8.99
C GLY A 359 29.77 5.41 -8.29
N ARG A 360 28.53 5.14 -8.72
CA ARG A 360 27.69 4.02 -8.24
C ARG A 360 27.75 2.78 -9.14
N GLY A 361 28.58 2.78 -10.18
CA GLY A 361 28.68 1.69 -11.16
C GLY A 361 27.53 1.63 -12.16
N GLN A 362 26.67 2.65 -12.22
CA GLN A 362 25.53 2.73 -13.14
C GLN A 362 25.93 3.40 -14.47
N SER A 363 26.97 2.88 -15.11
CA SER A 363 27.54 3.47 -16.33
C SER A 363 26.57 3.43 -17.52
N ALA A 364 25.75 2.38 -17.64
CA ALA A 364 24.71 2.28 -18.67
C ALA A 364 23.67 3.42 -18.55
N GLY A 365 23.18 3.71 -17.34
CA GLY A 365 22.26 4.83 -17.11
C GLY A 365 22.92 6.19 -17.37
N ALA A 366 24.24 6.30 -17.16
CA ALA A 366 24.99 7.49 -17.54
C ALA A 366 25.06 7.67 -19.07
N ALA A 367 25.25 6.58 -19.83
CA ALA A 367 25.20 6.57 -21.29
C ALA A 367 23.84 7.02 -21.82
N ASP A 368 22.73 6.47 -21.30
CA ASP A 368 21.38 6.85 -21.72
C ASP A 368 21.09 8.34 -21.51
N ILE A 369 21.61 8.92 -20.44
CA ILE A 369 21.43 10.35 -20.16
C ILE A 369 22.29 11.19 -21.10
N TRP A 370 23.54 10.77 -21.34
CA TRP A 370 24.43 11.51 -22.23
C TRP A 370 23.90 11.50 -23.67
N GLU A 371 23.54 10.34 -24.22
CA GLU A 371 23.01 10.20 -25.58
C GLU A 371 21.79 11.11 -25.82
N ARG A 372 20.81 11.09 -24.89
CA ARG A 372 19.60 11.92 -24.98
C ARG A 372 19.84 13.43 -24.96
N ASN A 373 20.97 13.88 -24.41
CA ASN A 373 21.24 15.30 -24.19
C ASN A 373 22.40 15.85 -25.01
N ASN A 374 23.25 14.99 -25.58
CA ASN A 374 24.48 15.40 -26.25
C ASN A 374 24.23 16.30 -27.47
N ALA A 375 23.25 15.94 -28.32
CA ALA A 375 22.88 16.73 -29.48
C ALA A 375 22.37 18.13 -29.08
N TYR A 376 21.54 18.22 -28.04
CA TYR A 376 21.02 19.49 -27.52
C TYR A 376 22.13 20.38 -26.93
N LEU A 377 23.16 19.79 -26.33
CA LEU A 377 24.29 20.48 -25.71
C LEU A 377 25.48 20.71 -26.65
N GLY A 378 25.32 20.50 -27.95
CA GLY A 378 26.34 20.79 -28.96
C GLY A 378 27.55 19.85 -28.88
N ASN A 379 27.31 18.54 -28.85
CA ASN A 379 28.36 17.51 -28.81
C ASN A 379 29.29 17.63 -27.59
N TRP A 380 28.68 17.90 -26.44
CA TRP A 380 29.36 18.07 -25.17
C TRP A 380 30.03 16.78 -24.67
N THR A 381 31.28 16.91 -24.21
CA THR A 381 32.01 15.86 -23.48
C THR A 381 32.10 16.15 -21.97
N PRO A 382 31.82 15.18 -21.08
CA PRO A 382 31.92 15.35 -19.61
C PRO A 382 33.31 15.89 -19.21
N LYS A 383 33.50 16.65 -18.12
CA LYS A 383 34.87 17.13 -17.77
C LYS A 383 35.72 16.09 -17.03
N SER A 384 35.09 15.26 -16.21
CA SER A 384 35.75 14.21 -15.43
C SER A 384 36.31 13.11 -16.34
N SER A 385 37.63 12.85 -16.25
CA SER A 385 38.29 11.76 -16.99
C SER A 385 37.70 10.39 -16.67
N GLU A 386 37.40 10.11 -15.40
CA GLU A 386 36.80 8.83 -15.01
C GLU A 386 35.41 8.66 -15.63
N THR A 387 34.60 9.72 -15.62
CA THR A 387 33.27 9.68 -16.23
C THR A 387 33.35 9.48 -17.73
N ARG A 388 34.27 10.17 -18.43
CA ARG A 388 34.50 9.96 -19.87
C ARG A 388 34.92 8.53 -20.16
N TYR A 389 35.89 8.00 -19.41
CA TYR A 389 36.41 6.66 -19.61
C TYR A 389 35.29 5.60 -19.49
N ARG A 390 34.55 5.63 -18.39
CA ARG A 390 33.44 4.69 -18.16
C ARG A 390 32.32 4.82 -19.18
N LEU A 391 31.97 6.06 -19.51
CA LEU A 391 30.96 6.35 -20.54
C LEU A 391 31.40 5.82 -21.92
N ALA A 392 32.67 6.01 -22.30
CA ALA A 392 33.19 5.55 -23.57
C ALA A 392 33.16 4.02 -23.71
N LEU A 393 33.47 3.29 -22.63
CA LEU A 393 33.38 1.82 -22.64
C LEU A 393 31.94 1.31 -22.82
N GLU A 394 30.95 1.99 -22.22
CA GLU A 394 29.54 1.64 -22.40
C GLU A 394 29.05 1.98 -23.81
N LEU A 395 29.46 3.13 -24.36
CA LEU A 395 29.13 3.53 -25.74
C LEU A 395 29.72 2.57 -26.77
N ASP A 396 30.94 2.09 -26.53
CA ASP A 396 31.56 1.06 -27.38
C ASP A 396 30.75 -0.24 -27.40
N GLN A 397 30.28 -0.70 -26.24
CA GLN A 397 29.42 -1.88 -26.13
C GLN A 397 28.08 -1.72 -26.85
N ARG A 398 27.60 -0.48 -27.01
CA ARG A 398 26.36 -0.13 -27.73
C ARG A 398 26.54 0.04 -29.23
N GLY A 399 27.76 -0.04 -29.75
CA GLY A 399 28.08 0.13 -31.16
C GLY A 399 28.50 1.55 -31.56
N GLU A 400 28.55 2.50 -30.62
CA GLU A 400 28.95 3.90 -30.85
C GLU A 400 30.48 4.07 -30.84
N HIS A 401 31.17 3.21 -31.60
CA HIS A 401 32.63 3.04 -31.60
C HIS A 401 33.39 4.33 -31.90
N ALA A 402 32.92 5.13 -32.86
CA ALA A 402 33.56 6.38 -33.24
C ALA A 402 33.51 7.44 -32.13
N VAL A 403 32.41 7.49 -31.38
CA VAL A 403 32.24 8.41 -30.24
C VAL A 403 33.11 7.94 -29.07
N ALA A 404 33.07 6.64 -28.77
CA ALA A 404 33.88 6.03 -27.73
C ALA A 404 35.37 6.29 -27.95
N PHE A 405 35.86 6.05 -29.18
CA PHE A 405 37.24 6.33 -29.57
C PHE A 405 37.61 7.81 -29.30
N ARG A 406 36.80 8.77 -29.77
CA ARG A 406 37.05 10.21 -29.55
C ARG A 406 37.09 10.58 -28.07
N MET A 407 36.23 9.97 -27.24
CA MET A 407 36.22 10.22 -25.79
C MET A 407 37.47 9.70 -25.10
N LEU A 408 37.98 8.52 -25.52
CA LEU A 408 39.17 7.89 -24.95
C LEU A 408 40.47 8.62 -25.37
N ILE A 409 40.63 8.94 -26.65
CA ILE A 409 41.83 9.65 -27.13
C ILE A 409 41.91 11.08 -26.60
N GLY A 410 40.75 11.71 -26.35
CA GLY A 410 40.64 13.06 -25.77
C GLY A 410 40.93 13.15 -24.27
N LEU A 411 41.40 12.08 -23.62
CA LEU A 411 41.83 12.10 -22.22
C LEU A 411 43.21 12.75 -22.08
N SER A 412 43.32 13.74 -21.19
CA SER A 412 44.57 14.48 -21.00
C SER A 412 45.50 13.78 -20.01
N PRO A 413 46.83 13.68 -20.30
CA PRO A 413 47.83 13.16 -19.37
C PRO A 413 48.03 14.03 -18.12
N LYS A 414 47.65 15.32 -18.18
CA LYS A 414 47.83 16.28 -17.09
C LYS A 414 46.89 16.07 -15.90
N ASN A 415 45.91 15.17 -16.02
CA ASN A 415 44.95 14.89 -14.96
C ASN A 415 45.53 13.93 -13.91
N ALA A 416 46.19 14.49 -12.88
CA ALA A 416 46.88 13.75 -11.82
C ALA A 416 46.03 12.71 -11.05
N GLY A 417 44.70 12.82 -11.09
CA GLY A 417 43.79 11.89 -10.40
C GLY A 417 43.31 10.69 -11.23
N PHE A 418 43.67 10.58 -12.52
CA PHE A 418 43.16 9.52 -13.39
C PHE A 418 44.17 8.38 -13.61
N ASN A 419 43.89 7.24 -12.99
CA ASN A 419 44.80 6.09 -12.99
C ASN A 419 44.63 5.14 -14.18
N HIS A 420 43.72 5.39 -15.12
CA HIS A 420 43.38 4.46 -16.19
C HIS A 420 43.74 4.97 -17.60
N LEU A 421 44.72 5.88 -17.71
CA LEU A 421 45.08 6.49 -18.99
C LEU A 421 45.65 5.48 -20.00
N ALA A 422 46.57 4.63 -19.57
CA ALA A 422 47.17 3.61 -20.42
C ALA A 422 46.10 2.61 -20.89
N GLU A 423 45.22 2.17 -19.99
CA GLU A 423 44.11 1.29 -20.31
C GLU A 423 43.13 1.95 -21.29
N ALA A 424 42.82 3.23 -21.11
CA ALA A 424 41.93 3.96 -22.01
C ALA A 424 42.48 4.06 -23.44
N TRP A 425 43.79 4.30 -23.61
CA TRP A 425 44.41 4.36 -24.93
C TRP A 425 44.56 2.97 -25.58
N LEU A 426 44.77 1.92 -24.79
CA LEU A 426 44.75 0.54 -25.31
C LEU A 426 43.35 0.11 -25.75
N GLU A 427 42.31 0.50 -25.02
CA GLU A 427 40.93 0.30 -25.47
C GLU A 427 40.63 1.12 -26.74
N ALA A 428 41.12 2.35 -26.84
CA ALA A 428 41.00 3.13 -28.07
C ALA A 428 41.69 2.45 -29.27
N ALA A 429 42.89 1.88 -29.06
CA ALA A 429 43.60 1.10 -30.07
C ALA A 429 42.83 -0.17 -30.46
N ARG A 430 42.18 -0.84 -29.51
CA ARG A 430 41.31 -2.00 -29.80
C ARG A 430 40.13 -1.58 -30.68
N ILE A 431 39.48 -0.46 -30.37
CA ILE A 431 38.34 0.04 -31.15
C ILE A 431 38.77 0.40 -32.58
N LEU A 432 39.94 1.03 -32.75
CA LEU A 432 40.50 1.34 -34.08
C LEU A 432 40.72 0.08 -34.93
N ASP A 433 41.35 -0.92 -34.34
CA ASP A 433 41.71 -2.19 -34.98
C ASP A 433 40.48 -3.03 -35.34
N GLN A 434 39.54 -3.19 -34.39
CA GLN A 434 38.42 -4.12 -34.52
C GLN A 434 37.18 -3.53 -35.22
N HIS A 435 36.92 -2.23 -35.04
CA HIS A 435 35.64 -1.63 -35.41
C HIS A 435 35.75 -0.47 -36.41
N LEU A 436 36.87 0.26 -36.42
CA LEU A 436 37.04 1.42 -37.32
C LEU A 436 37.95 1.14 -38.54
N GLY A 437 38.59 -0.03 -38.59
CA GLY A 437 39.34 -0.48 -39.78
C GLY A 437 40.70 0.18 -40.00
N ASP A 438 41.30 0.77 -38.96
CA ASP A 438 42.60 1.46 -39.02
C ASP A 438 43.65 0.71 -38.15
N PRO A 439 44.14 -0.46 -38.57
CA PRO A 439 45.07 -1.28 -37.78
C PRO A 439 46.45 -0.61 -37.61
N ASP A 440 46.92 0.17 -38.59
CA ASP A 440 48.23 0.84 -38.53
C ASP A 440 48.29 1.85 -37.39
N LYS A 441 47.26 2.73 -37.29
CA LYS A 441 47.15 3.70 -36.17
C LYS A 441 46.95 3.00 -34.83
N ALA A 442 46.27 1.86 -34.82
CA ALA A 442 46.14 1.06 -33.61
C ALA A 442 47.49 0.50 -33.14
N ALA A 443 48.36 0.07 -34.07
CA ALA A 443 49.71 -0.39 -33.77
C ALA A 443 50.58 0.75 -33.21
N ASP A 444 50.54 1.93 -33.84
CA ASP A 444 51.25 3.13 -33.37
C ASP A 444 50.82 3.51 -31.94
N LEU A 445 49.52 3.50 -31.66
CA LEU A 445 48.99 3.82 -30.34
C LEU A 445 49.39 2.78 -29.29
N ARG A 446 49.43 1.49 -29.64
CA ARG A 446 49.93 0.42 -28.76
C ARG A 446 51.42 0.57 -28.48
N HIS A 447 52.21 0.90 -29.51
CA HIS A 447 53.65 1.14 -29.38
C HIS A 447 53.90 2.30 -28.40
N PHE A 448 53.23 3.43 -28.62
CA PHE A 448 53.33 4.60 -27.76
C PHE A 448 52.98 4.31 -26.29
N VAL A 449 51.91 3.55 -26.03
CA VAL A 449 51.56 3.15 -24.65
C VAL A 449 52.59 2.17 -24.08
N GLY A 450 53.14 1.28 -24.91
CA GLY A 450 54.18 0.32 -24.52
C GLY A 450 55.46 1.00 -24.04
N GLU A 451 55.89 2.05 -24.73
CA GLU A 451 57.09 2.83 -24.38
C GLU A 451 56.87 3.69 -23.13
N ASN A 452 55.72 4.37 -23.02
CA ASN A 452 55.46 5.33 -21.95
C ASN A 452 54.87 4.70 -20.68
N TYR A 453 54.19 3.54 -20.77
CA TYR A 453 53.49 2.88 -19.66
C TYR A 453 53.66 1.34 -19.68
N PRO A 454 54.90 0.82 -19.63
CA PRO A 454 55.21 -0.59 -19.93
C PRO A 454 54.56 -1.60 -18.96
N GLU A 455 54.42 -1.28 -17.67
CA GLU A 455 53.78 -2.20 -16.71
C GLU A 455 52.26 -2.31 -16.91
N ARG A 456 51.60 -1.17 -17.17
CA ARG A 456 50.15 -1.15 -17.40
C ARG A 456 49.79 -1.79 -18.72
N ALA A 457 50.59 -1.57 -19.76
CA ALA A 457 50.46 -2.24 -21.06
C ALA A 457 50.51 -3.77 -20.90
N ARG A 458 51.51 -4.29 -20.18
CA ARG A 458 51.64 -5.74 -19.92
C ARG A 458 50.43 -6.30 -19.15
N LYS A 459 49.96 -5.59 -18.13
CA LYS A 459 48.79 -6.01 -17.33
C LYS A 459 47.51 -6.04 -18.16
N TRP A 460 47.28 -5.03 -18.98
CA TRP A 460 46.12 -4.97 -19.88
C TRP A 460 46.17 -6.09 -20.92
N LEU A 461 47.34 -6.32 -21.55
CA LEU A 461 47.52 -7.36 -22.56
C LEU A 461 47.20 -8.76 -22.00
N LYS A 462 47.67 -9.07 -20.78
CA LYS A 462 47.37 -10.32 -20.09
C LYS A 462 45.87 -10.50 -19.84
N LYS A 463 45.17 -9.42 -19.46
CA LYS A 463 43.71 -9.43 -19.24
C LYS A 463 42.95 -9.63 -20.56
N TRP A 464 43.37 -8.94 -21.62
CA TRP A 464 42.78 -9.02 -22.94
C TRP A 464 42.93 -10.43 -23.54
N GLN A 465 44.14 -11.00 -23.49
CA GLN A 465 44.42 -12.38 -23.91
C GLN A 465 43.58 -13.41 -23.13
N ALA A 466 43.39 -13.21 -21.82
CA ALA A 466 42.56 -14.09 -21.01
C ALA A 466 41.06 -14.03 -21.36
N TYR A 467 40.57 -12.90 -21.86
CA TYR A 467 39.18 -12.71 -22.29
C TYR A 467 38.91 -13.29 -23.67
N HIS A 468 39.88 -13.18 -24.59
CA HIS A 468 39.77 -13.64 -25.97
C HIS A 468 40.34 -15.06 -26.23
N GLN A 469 40.88 -15.74 -25.22
CA GLN A 469 41.17 -17.16 -25.35
C GLN A 469 39.85 -17.95 -25.55
N PRO A 470 39.72 -18.72 -26.63
CA PRO A 470 38.52 -19.51 -26.87
C PRO A 470 38.33 -20.51 -25.71
N ARG A 471 37.10 -20.53 -25.17
CA ARG A 471 36.66 -21.41 -24.06
C ARG A 471 36.94 -22.90 -24.30
N SER A 472 37.23 -23.32 -25.54
CA SER A 472 37.62 -24.69 -25.90
C SER A 472 38.90 -25.17 -25.21
N SER A 473 39.80 -24.28 -24.80
CA SER A 473 41.06 -24.64 -24.11
C SER A 473 40.92 -24.87 -22.59
N ARG A 474 39.80 -24.45 -21.97
CA ARG A 474 39.55 -24.72 -20.53
C ARG A 474 38.93 -26.10 -20.27
N ARG A 475 38.29 -26.72 -21.27
CA ARG A 475 37.71 -28.07 -21.13
C ARG A 475 38.76 -29.19 -21.17
N THR A 476 39.88 -29.00 -21.87
CA THR A 476 40.95 -30.01 -21.97
C THR A 476 41.76 -30.17 -20.67
N ARG A 477 41.74 -29.20 -19.75
CA ARG A 477 42.40 -29.34 -18.44
C ARG A 477 41.55 -29.99 -17.35
N ALA A 478 40.22 -29.99 -17.48
CA ALA A 478 39.32 -30.71 -16.56
C ALA A 478 39.10 -32.18 -16.98
N GLY A 479 39.18 -32.50 -18.28
CA GLY A 479 39.07 -33.87 -18.78
C GLY A 479 40.25 -34.79 -18.42
N ASN A 480 41.45 -34.24 -18.24
CA ASN A 480 42.64 -35.03 -17.88
C ASN A 480 42.81 -35.29 -16.36
N ALA A 481 41.99 -34.68 -15.50
CA ALA A 481 41.98 -34.97 -14.08
C ALA A 481 40.99 -36.10 -13.71
N GLY A 482 39.94 -36.34 -14.52
CA GLY A 482 38.98 -37.42 -14.32
C GLY A 482 39.39 -38.78 -14.89
N ALA A 483 40.30 -38.81 -15.87
CA ALA A 483 40.68 -40.05 -16.57
C ALA A 483 41.78 -40.88 -15.87
N ARG A 484 42.31 -40.44 -14.72
CA ARG A 484 43.33 -41.18 -13.95
C ARG A 484 42.81 -41.88 -12.69
N ALA A 485 41.50 -41.83 -12.40
CA ALA A 485 40.93 -42.41 -11.18
C ALA A 485 40.01 -43.64 -11.42
N GLY A 486 39.96 -44.21 -12.64
CA GLY A 486 38.99 -45.26 -13.00
C GLY A 486 39.57 -46.57 -13.55
N ALA A 487 40.88 -46.79 -13.48
CA ALA A 487 41.50 -48.04 -13.91
C ALA A 487 42.11 -48.76 -12.71
N GLY A 488 41.27 -49.41 -11.91
CA GLY A 488 41.72 -50.21 -10.77
C GLY A 488 40.60 -50.54 -9.80
N ALA A 489 39.63 -51.37 -10.20
CA ALA A 489 38.92 -52.34 -9.36
C ALA A 489 37.74 -52.96 -10.12
N GLY A 490 37.72 -54.30 -10.17
CA GLY A 490 36.51 -55.15 -10.12
C GLY A 490 35.52 -55.05 -11.26
#